data_AF-A0A1G3HQT1-F1
#
_entry.id   AF-A0A1G3HQT1-F1
#
_cell.length_a   1.000
_cell.length_b   1.000
_cell.length_c   1.000
_cell.angle_alpha   90.00
_cell.angle_beta   90.00
_cell.angle_gamma   90.00
#
_symmetry.space_group_name_H-M   'P 1'
#
loop_
_entity.id
_entity.type
_entity.pdbx_description
1 polymer ?
#
loop_
_entity_poly.entity_id
_entity_poly.type
_entity_poly.pdbx_seq_one_letter_code
_entity_poly.pdbx_strand_id
1 'polypeptide(L)'
;MIVRLAADQRLAGILCFNWDCFLEAAFEAIGISKNAPMGSRPGKIIRYAVVVGHNTQGSANTSDVFRIFKPHGCRRDLDLALKTSPTKEPVFIATRSDIESEKDHVNSDVDNYIRSELKGRPLLVAGWRGSEPYFCRRLEAVVDDLDKSSTDRLSVIDRDWQHDHFAKFFASSEDESFMKVGSHRDTDRLFAWVYAHYALAQLREVAADGRMPDHLPILDAIITELSAPTRSHDDTVLSFFDDFLPTWSRLCTIAGITTFKGIAPHRIPLGPRDWHIPFETYGSADPVISRPDLATAIRLLCSQAWDNGWRFKQFPGALWHPSTYQLVVPLPFGDKALMPVNTLAAIKPLLEDWRRQPEFARINQVQILLLGFLGDHRQLLAQQAEALAQGYASGLARHFPVARLGAVSETDNTPGIYSLITLDQLKEAK
;
A
#
# COMPACT_ATOMS: atom_id res chain seq x y z
N MET A 1 -4.25 3.14 0.05
CA MET A 1 -2.84 3.38 -0.39
C MET A 1 -2.13 4.56 0.28
N ILE A 2 -2.73 5.76 0.30
CA ILE A 2 -2.16 6.96 0.98
C ILE A 2 -1.69 6.65 2.40
N VAL A 3 -2.49 5.91 3.16
CA VAL A 3 -2.17 5.55 4.54
C VAL A 3 -0.97 4.61 4.64
N ARG A 4 -0.71 3.78 3.61
CA ARG A 4 0.49 2.94 3.55
C ARG A 4 1.74 3.79 3.37
N LEU A 5 1.73 4.72 2.42
CA LEU A 5 2.82 5.68 2.21
C LEU A 5 3.09 6.50 3.47
N ALA A 6 2.05 6.93 4.19
CA ALA A 6 2.19 7.60 5.48
C ALA A 6 2.86 6.69 6.54
N ALA A 7 2.41 5.44 6.67
CA ALA A 7 2.99 4.49 7.62
C ALA A 7 4.44 4.10 7.29
N ASP A 8 4.81 4.09 6.00
CA ASP A 8 6.19 3.95 5.51
C ASP A 8 7.02 5.25 5.57
N GLN A 9 6.47 6.35 6.09
CA GLN A 9 7.12 7.68 6.10
C GLN A 9 7.54 8.20 4.70
N ARG A 10 6.88 7.71 3.64
CA ARG A 10 7.06 8.17 2.26
C ARG A 10 6.11 9.28 1.85
N LEU A 11 5.20 9.63 2.75
CA LEU A 11 4.39 10.83 2.68
C LEU A 11 4.64 11.63 3.96
N ALA A 12 4.95 12.92 3.83
CA ALA A 12 5.26 13.76 4.99
C ALA A 12 4.00 14.41 5.60
N GLY A 13 3.01 14.71 4.76
CA GLY A 13 1.74 15.29 5.15
C GLY A 13 0.80 15.41 3.96
N ILE A 14 -0.43 15.85 4.22
CA ILE A 14 -1.44 16.11 3.18
C ILE A 14 -2.00 17.50 3.41
N LEU A 15 -1.97 18.32 2.37
CA LEU A 15 -2.79 19.52 2.26
C LEU A 15 -4.09 19.17 1.54
N CYS A 16 -5.24 19.32 2.20
CA CYS A 16 -6.54 18.95 1.66
C CYS A 16 -7.55 20.08 1.86
N PHE A 17 -8.13 20.57 0.77
CA PHE A 17 -9.14 21.63 0.81
C PHE A 17 -10.58 21.12 0.97
N ASN A 18 -10.77 19.80 1.06
CA ASN A 18 -12.09 19.20 1.27
C ASN A 18 -12.48 19.20 2.75
N TRP A 19 -13.77 19.44 3.02
CA TRP A 19 -14.36 19.34 4.35
C TRP A 19 -14.69 17.90 4.79
N ASP A 20 -14.71 16.95 3.85
CA ASP A 20 -15.06 15.56 4.11
C ASP A 20 -14.09 14.89 5.11
N CYS A 21 -14.39 13.69 5.56
CA CYS A 21 -13.55 12.94 6.50
C CYS A 21 -12.99 11.65 5.89
N PHE A 22 -12.84 11.57 4.56
CA PHE A 22 -12.41 10.33 3.91
C PHE A 22 -10.98 9.93 4.28
N LEU A 23 -10.07 10.90 4.36
CA LEU A 23 -8.69 10.65 4.79
C LEU A 23 -8.66 10.14 6.23
N GLU A 24 -9.33 10.82 7.15
CA GLU A 24 -9.44 10.45 8.56
C GLU A 24 -10.02 9.04 8.71
N ALA A 25 -11.11 8.74 7.99
CA ALA A 25 -11.72 7.41 7.99
C ALA A 25 -10.76 6.35 7.45
N ALA A 26 -9.94 6.65 6.44
CA ALA A 26 -8.95 5.73 5.92
C ALA A 26 -7.84 5.42 6.96
N PHE A 27 -7.35 6.44 7.68
CA PHE A 27 -6.40 6.24 8.79
C PHE A 27 -7.02 5.38 9.90
N GLU A 28 -8.26 5.68 10.30
CA GLU A 28 -8.99 4.95 11.35
C GLU A 28 -9.32 3.51 10.97
N ALA A 29 -9.67 3.26 9.71
CA ALA A 29 -10.00 1.92 9.21
C ALA A 29 -8.83 0.93 9.35
N ILE A 30 -7.60 1.43 9.40
CA ILE A 30 -6.41 0.61 9.64
C ILE A 30 -5.84 0.78 11.06
N GLY A 31 -6.57 1.45 11.95
CA GLY A 31 -6.20 1.59 13.36
C GLY A 31 -5.15 2.68 13.65
N ILE A 32 -4.94 3.66 12.75
CA ILE A 32 -4.24 4.90 13.10
C ILE A 32 -5.28 5.89 13.60
N SER A 33 -5.19 6.29 14.87
CA SER A 33 -6.22 7.14 15.49
C SER A 33 -5.74 8.59 15.67
N LYS A 34 -6.70 9.50 15.86
CA LYS A 34 -6.44 10.93 16.04
C LYS A 34 -5.69 11.24 17.35
N ASN A 35 -6.10 10.59 18.45
CA ASN A 35 -5.74 11.04 19.81
C ASN A 35 -4.95 10.02 20.64
N ALA A 36 -5.00 8.73 20.30
CA ALA A 36 -4.30 7.69 21.06
C ALA A 36 -3.79 6.58 20.13
N PRO A 37 -2.59 6.05 20.33
CA PRO A 37 -2.17 4.88 19.57
C PRO A 37 -3.13 3.72 19.90
N MET A 38 -3.79 3.16 18.89
CA MET A 38 -4.56 1.92 19.06
C MET A 38 -3.58 0.74 19.13
N GLY A 39 -3.03 0.53 20.32
CA GLY A 39 -2.16 -0.62 20.60
C GLY A 39 -0.92 -0.70 19.69
N SER A 40 -0.26 -1.87 19.75
CA SER A 40 0.98 -2.17 19.05
C SER A 40 0.79 -2.28 17.53
N ARG A 41 1.05 -1.19 16.80
CA ARG A 41 1.15 -1.17 15.33
C ARG A 41 2.64 -1.12 14.90
N PRO A 42 3.04 -1.78 13.81
CA PRO A 42 4.37 -1.58 13.24
C PRO A 42 4.39 -0.23 12.51
N GLY A 43 5.30 0.65 12.88
CA GLY A 43 5.27 2.02 12.39
C GLY A 43 5.96 2.98 13.33
N LYS A 44 6.67 3.98 12.79
CA LYS A 44 6.88 5.23 13.55
C LYS A 44 5.57 6.02 13.65
N ILE A 45 4.82 6.06 12.55
CA ILE A 45 3.51 6.72 12.50
C ILE A 45 2.45 5.81 13.13
N ILE A 46 1.96 6.23 14.29
CA ILE A 46 0.94 5.52 15.07
C ILE A 46 -0.29 6.38 15.35
N ARG A 47 -0.23 7.67 15.00
CA ARG A 47 -1.30 8.66 15.16
C ARG A 47 -1.41 9.55 13.93
N TYR A 48 -2.56 10.21 13.77
CA TYR A 48 -2.73 11.29 12.81
C TYR A 48 -3.30 12.55 13.49
N ALA A 49 -3.03 13.73 12.94
CA ALA A 49 -3.61 14.98 13.39
C ALA A 49 -4.27 15.70 12.22
N VAL A 50 -5.45 16.27 12.48
CA VAL A 50 -6.11 17.21 11.56
C VAL A 50 -5.77 18.61 12.02
N VAL A 51 -5.12 19.37 11.14
CA VAL A 51 -4.70 20.75 11.41
C VAL A 51 -5.58 21.67 10.58
N VAL A 52 -6.47 22.41 11.25
CA VAL A 52 -7.40 23.35 10.60
C VAL A 52 -6.90 24.80 10.72
N GLY A 53 -6.06 25.08 11.70
CA GLY A 53 -5.40 26.38 11.90
C GLY A 53 -4.43 26.36 13.10
N HIS A 54 -3.90 27.53 13.49
CA HIS A 54 -2.84 27.69 14.49
C HIS A 54 -3.11 26.98 15.82
N ASN A 55 -4.38 27.00 16.26
CA ASN A 55 -4.84 26.39 17.50
C ASN A 55 -4.72 24.85 17.53
N THR A 56 -4.49 24.22 16.38
CA THR A 56 -4.39 22.76 16.21
C THR A 56 -2.98 22.30 15.81
N GLN A 57 -2.01 23.21 15.61
CA GLN A 57 -0.63 22.85 15.25
C GLN A 57 0.17 22.23 16.40
N GLY A 58 -0.09 22.64 17.65
CA GLY A 58 0.72 22.22 18.81
C GLY A 58 0.73 20.71 19.06
N SER A 59 -0.32 19.99 18.68
CA SER A 59 -0.43 18.53 18.82
C SER A 59 0.16 17.74 17.64
N ALA A 60 0.59 18.41 16.57
CA ALA A 60 1.06 17.79 15.33
C ALA A 60 2.60 17.69 15.23
N ASN A 61 3.35 18.21 16.19
CA ASN A 61 4.81 18.37 16.12
C ASN A 61 5.63 17.19 16.65
N THR A 62 5.07 15.98 16.71
CA THR A 62 5.80 14.77 17.10
C THR A 62 6.08 13.87 15.89
N SER A 63 7.18 13.13 15.92
CA SER A 63 7.64 12.28 14.81
C SER A 63 6.77 11.04 14.56
N ASP A 64 5.82 10.76 15.46
CA ASP A 64 4.91 9.62 15.41
C ASP A 64 3.48 9.99 14.94
N VAL A 65 3.29 11.25 14.55
CA VAL A 65 2.01 11.82 14.11
C VAL A 65 2.08 12.21 12.63
N PHE A 66 1.18 11.66 11.83
CA PHE A 66 0.97 12.09 10.44
C PHE A 66 0.02 13.29 10.36
N ARG A 67 0.31 14.26 9.49
CA ARG A 67 -0.42 15.54 9.44
C ARG A 67 -1.37 15.61 8.24
N ILE A 68 -2.62 15.95 8.51
CA ILE A 68 -3.64 16.27 7.50
C ILE A 68 -4.04 17.73 7.72
N PHE A 69 -3.52 18.63 6.89
CA PHE A 69 -3.80 20.04 6.95
C PHE A 69 -5.06 20.37 6.13
N LYS A 70 -6.09 20.91 6.78
CA LYS A 70 -7.41 21.22 6.20
C LYS A 70 -7.81 22.67 6.43
N PRO A 71 -7.31 23.60 5.61
CA PRO A 71 -7.48 25.04 5.82
C PRO A 71 -8.94 25.48 5.73
N HIS A 72 -9.73 24.82 4.90
CA HIS A 72 -11.15 25.15 4.77
C HIS A 72 -12.04 24.60 5.90
N GLY A 73 -11.47 23.87 6.85
CA GLY A 73 -12.23 23.20 7.90
C GLY A 73 -12.37 21.71 7.71
N CYS A 74 -12.86 21.05 8.75
CA CYS A 74 -13.16 19.63 8.77
C CYS A 74 -14.56 19.42 9.35
N ARG A 75 -15.39 18.60 8.68
CA ARG A 75 -16.76 18.30 9.15
C ARG A 75 -16.78 17.75 10.57
N ARG A 76 -15.85 16.87 10.92
CA ARG A 76 -15.76 16.27 12.26
C ARG A 76 -15.40 17.30 13.34
N ASP A 77 -14.55 18.27 13.02
CA ASP A 77 -14.19 19.34 13.96
C ASP A 77 -15.34 20.35 14.11
N LEU A 78 -16.09 20.63 13.03
CA LEU A 78 -17.35 21.38 13.08
C LEU A 78 -18.37 20.69 13.99
N ASP A 79 -18.62 19.39 13.79
CA ASP A 79 -19.57 18.62 14.61
C ASP A 79 -19.15 18.56 16.09
N LEU A 80 -17.85 18.54 16.37
CA LEU A 80 -17.32 18.60 17.73
C LEU A 80 -17.52 19.98 18.36
N ALA A 81 -17.17 21.05 17.65
CA ALA A 81 -17.32 22.43 18.11
C ALA A 81 -18.77 22.76 18.45
N LEU A 82 -19.72 22.36 17.60
CA LEU A 82 -21.15 22.53 17.85
C LEU A 82 -21.65 21.81 19.11
N LYS A 83 -21.00 20.71 19.51
CA LYS A 83 -21.36 19.94 20.71
C LYS A 83 -20.68 20.46 21.98
N THR A 84 -19.40 20.84 21.90
CA THR A 84 -18.57 21.11 23.09
C THR A 84 -18.33 22.59 23.35
N SER A 85 -18.47 23.44 22.34
CA SER A 85 -18.20 24.88 22.43
C SER A 85 -19.04 25.65 21.40
N PRO A 86 -20.38 25.66 21.54
CA PRO A 86 -21.29 26.23 20.54
C PRO A 86 -21.11 27.74 20.32
N THR A 87 -20.40 28.43 21.22
CA THR A 87 -20.05 29.85 21.12
C THR A 87 -18.76 30.12 20.36
N LYS A 88 -17.94 29.10 20.10
CA LYS A 88 -16.71 29.24 19.32
C LYS A 88 -17.03 28.97 17.86
N GLU A 89 -16.85 29.97 17.01
CA GLU A 89 -17.06 29.83 15.58
C GLU A 89 -16.04 28.83 15.00
N PRO A 90 -16.52 27.70 14.43
CA PRO A 90 -15.65 26.70 13.83
C PRO A 90 -15.10 27.24 12.50
N VAL A 91 -13.84 26.90 12.18
CA VAL A 91 -13.26 27.21 10.87
C VAL A 91 -13.97 26.35 9.82
N PHE A 92 -14.78 26.98 8.97
CA PHE A 92 -15.50 26.35 7.88
C PHE A 92 -15.65 27.33 6.72
N ILE A 93 -14.66 27.35 5.83
CA ILE A 93 -14.61 28.23 4.66
C ILE A 93 -15.34 27.53 3.53
N ALA A 94 -16.49 28.03 3.08
CA ALA A 94 -17.30 27.36 2.05
C ALA A 94 -17.71 28.27 0.90
N THR A 95 -17.79 29.58 1.13
CA THR A 95 -18.27 30.56 0.17
C THR A 95 -17.12 31.36 -0.44
N ARG A 96 -17.40 32.00 -1.58
CA ARG A 96 -16.48 32.95 -2.20
C ARG A 96 -16.14 34.12 -1.28
N SER A 97 -17.11 34.62 -0.50
CA SER A 97 -16.87 35.67 0.48
C SER A 97 -15.93 35.21 1.60
N ASP A 98 -16.06 33.97 2.08
CA ASP A 98 -15.15 33.43 3.11
C ASP A 98 -13.71 33.40 2.58
N ILE A 99 -13.55 32.90 1.36
CA ILE A 99 -12.26 32.84 0.67
C ILE A 99 -11.66 34.23 0.43
N GLU A 100 -12.48 35.20 0.02
CA GLU A 100 -12.05 36.57 -0.23
C GLU A 100 -11.73 37.31 1.08
N SER A 101 -12.42 37.00 2.18
CA SER A 101 -12.14 37.55 3.51
C SER A 101 -10.83 37.03 4.13
N GLU A 102 -10.37 35.84 3.72
CA GLU A 102 -9.04 35.36 4.14
C GLU A 102 -7.87 36.08 3.45
N LYS A 103 -8.10 36.86 2.37
CA LYS A 103 -7.02 37.58 1.66
C LYS A 103 -6.30 38.61 2.53
N ASP A 104 -6.95 39.10 3.58
CA ASP A 104 -6.37 40.10 4.49
C ASP A 104 -5.40 39.48 5.52
N HIS A 105 -5.19 38.16 5.48
CA HIS A 105 -4.24 37.43 6.32
C HIS A 105 -3.06 36.92 5.48
N VAL A 106 -2.17 37.85 5.09
CA VAL A 106 -0.93 37.65 4.29
C VAL A 106 0.12 36.73 4.98
N ASN A 107 -0.22 36.13 6.12
CA ASN A 107 0.57 35.13 6.82
C ASN A 107 -0.36 34.03 7.37
N SER A 108 -1.17 33.45 6.50
CA SER A 108 -2.05 32.36 6.91
C SER A 108 -1.20 31.13 7.30
N ASP A 109 -1.64 30.37 8.30
CA ASP A 109 -1.01 29.09 8.68
C ASP A 109 -0.82 28.14 7.49
N VAL A 110 -1.69 28.29 6.50
CA VAL A 110 -1.67 27.57 5.22
C VAL A 110 -0.41 27.89 4.45
N ASP A 111 -0.07 29.17 4.30
CA ASP A 111 1.09 29.61 3.54
C ASP A 111 2.39 29.18 4.24
N ASN A 112 2.44 29.27 5.57
CA ASN A 112 3.57 28.77 6.36
C ASN A 112 3.71 27.24 6.27
N TYR A 113 2.60 26.51 6.30
CA TYR A 113 2.61 25.06 6.09
C TYR A 113 3.13 24.71 4.70
N ILE A 114 2.58 25.34 3.65
CA ILE A 114 3.04 25.15 2.26
C ILE A 114 4.53 25.49 2.14
N ARG A 115 5.01 26.62 2.68
CA ARG A 115 6.45 26.96 2.68
C ARG A 115 7.30 25.88 3.35
N SER A 116 6.86 25.37 4.50
CA SER A 116 7.60 24.36 5.26
C SER A 116 7.64 23.00 4.56
N GLU A 117 6.58 22.66 3.82
CA GLU A 117 6.46 21.38 3.13
C GLU A 117 7.07 21.42 1.72
N LEU A 118 7.00 22.55 1.02
CA LEU A 118 7.60 22.72 -0.31
C LEU A 118 9.12 22.88 -0.28
N LYS A 119 9.68 23.32 0.85
CA LYS A 119 11.13 23.46 0.99
C LYS A 119 11.80 22.09 1.10
N GLY A 120 12.37 21.61 -0.01
CA GLY A 120 13.16 20.38 -0.07
C GLY A 120 12.35 19.08 -0.10
N ARG A 121 11.09 19.12 -0.58
CA ARG A 121 10.28 17.91 -0.80
C ARG A 121 9.50 17.98 -2.11
N PRO A 122 9.30 16.85 -2.82
CA PRO A 122 8.46 16.80 -4.00
C PRO A 122 6.99 17.00 -3.62
N LEU A 123 6.27 17.83 -4.39
CA LEU A 123 4.83 18.02 -4.23
C LEU A 123 4.07 17.11 -5.19
N LEU A 124 3.02 16.47 -4.70
CA LEU A 124 2.04 15.77 -5.51
C LEU A 124 0.68 16.44 -5.36
N VAL A 125 0.06 16.79 -6.49
CA VAL A 125 -1.26 17.45 -6.55
C VAL A 125 -2.21 16.53 -7.30
N ALA A 126 -3.37 16.21 -6.70
CA ALA A 126 -4.37 15.36 -7.32
C ALA A 126 -5.80 15.77 -6.97
N GLY A 127 -6.73 15.51 -7.89
CA GLY A 127 -8.15 15.78 -7.70
C GLY A 127 -8.51 17.26 -7.75
N TRP A 128 -7.60 18.08 -8.27
CA TRP A 128 -7.77 19.52 -8.39
C TRP A 128 -8.04 19.90 -9.84
N ARG A 129 -8.71 21.04 -10.05
CA ARG A 129 -8.87 21.65 -11.37
C ARG A 129 -8.10 22.97 -11.39
N GLY A 130 -7.24 23.16 -12.38
CA GLY A 130 -6.53 24.42 -12.61
C GLY A 130 -7.47 25.63 -12.79
N SER A 131 -8.76 25.39 -13.02
CA SER A 131 -9.81 26.42 -13.03
C SER A 131 -10.13 27.02 -11.65
N GLU A 132 -9.57 26.55 -10.54
CA GLU A 132 -9.81 27.10 -9.20
C GLU A 132 -8.84 28.26 -8.85
N PRO A 133 -9.22 29.53 -9.07
CA PRO A 133 -8.24 30.64 -9.07
C PRO A 133 -7.77 31.04 -7.69
N TYR A 134 -8.38 30.51 -6.63
CA TYR A 134 -7.97 30.78 -5.26
C TYR A 134 -6.66 30.08 -4.90
N PHE A 135 -6.56 28.77 -5.17
CA PHE A 135 -5.36 28.01 -4.83
C PHE A 135 -4.18 28.44 -5.72
N CYS A 136 -4.41 28.71 -7.02
CA CYS A 136 -3.36 29.26 -7.89
C CYS A 136 -2.73 30.51 -7.29
N ARG A 137 -3.56 31.47 -6.87
CA ARG A 137 -3.08 32.73 -6.27
C ARG A 137 -2.33 32.52 -4.96
N ARG A 138 -2.74 31.55 -4.13
CA ARG A 138 -2.01 31.22 -2.89
C ARG A 138 -0.67 30.56 -3.18
N LEU A 139 -0.65 29.60 -4.11
CA LEU A 139 0.57 28.91 -4.49
C LEU A 139 1.57 29.90 -5.11
N GLU A 140 1.11 30.79 -6.00
CA GLU A 140 1.89 31.91 -6.55
C GLU A 140 2.55 32.73 -5.43
N ALA A 141 1.76 33.16 -4.44
CA ALA A 141 2.25 33.97 -3.32
C ALA A 141 3.29 33.25 -2.44
N VAL A 142 3.23 31.92 -2.34
CA VAL A 142 4.16 31.13 -1.53
C VAL A 142 5.44 30.79 -2.30
N VAL A 143 5.32 30.52 -3.59
CA VAL A 143 6.40 29.98 -4.42
C VAL A 143 7.43 31.03 -4.80
N ASP A 144 7.04 32.29 -4.96
CA ASP A 144 7.99 33.37 -5.24
C ASP A 144 9.07 33.51 -4.14
N ASP A 145 8.77 33.09 -2.92
CA ASP A 145 9.68 33.07 -1.77
C ASP A 145 10.57 31.80 -1.68
N LEU A 146 10.29 30.77 -2.49
CA LEU A 146 11.00 29.50 -2.44
C LEU A 146 12.23 29.50 -3.35
N ASP A 147 13.33 28.94 -2.83
CA ASP A 147 14.52 28.72 -3.64
C ASP A 147 14.23 27.62 -4.67
N LYS A 148 14.08 28.06 -5.93
CA LYS A 148 13.78 27.22 -7.11
C LYS A 148 14.87 26.18 -7.40
N SER A 149 16.06 26.31 -6.83
CA SER A 149 17.11 25.28 -6.91
C SER A 149 16.93 24.15 -5.88
N SER A 150 16.02 24.34 -4.91
CA SER A 150 15.73 23.42 -3.80
C SER A 150 14.33 22.78 -3.85
N THR A 151 13.49 23.18 -4.82
CA THR A 151 12.15 22.60 -5.02
C THR A 151 12.26 21.34 -5.86
N ASP A 152 11.93 20.21 -5.27
CA ASP A 152 11.83 18.92 -5.94
C ASP A 152 10.63 18.86 -6.89
N ARG A 153 10.66 17.90 -7.82
CA ARG A 153 9.69 17.68 -8.91
C ARG A 153 8.23 17.70 -8.42
N LEU A 154 7.38 18.47 -9.10
CA LEU A 154 5.93 18.50 -8.92
C LEU A 154 5.26 17.45 -9.80
N SER A 155 4.32 16.66 -9.29
CA SER A 155 3.44 15.85 -10.14
C SER A 155 1.98 16.26 -9.98
N VAL A 156 1.35 16.74 -11.06
CA VAL A 156 -0.05 17.18 -11.07
C VAL A 156 -0.94 16.19 -11.81
N ILE A 157 -2.06 15.83 -11.18
CA ILE A 157 -3.15 15.02 -11.74
C ILE A 157 -4.39 15.90 -11.84
N ASP A 158 -4.67 16.36 -13.06
CA ASP A 158 -5.84 17.15 -13.42
C ASP A 158 -6.55 16.54 -14.63
N ARG A 159 -7.88 16.65 -14.66
CA ARG A 159 -8.71 16.34 -15.84
C ARG A 159 -8.72 17.49 -16.85
N ASP A 160 -8.64 18.74 -16.36
CA ASP A 160 -8.69 19.98 -17.11
C ASP A 160 -7.27 20.57 -17.20
N TRP A 161 -6.63 20.36 -18.34
CA TRP A 161 -5.20 20.61 -18.59
C TRP A 161 -4.73 22.06 -18.33
N GLN A 162 -3.87 22.29 -17.32
CA GLN A 162 -3.12 23.56 -17.13
C GLN A 162 -1.70 23.36 -16.54
N HIS A 163 -0.99 22.29 -16.91
CA HIS A 163 0.32 21.94 -16.32
C HIS A 163 1.37 23.05 -16.44
N ASP A 164 1.47 23.72 -17.60
CA ASP A 164 2.46 24.79 -17.85
C ASP A 164 2.36 25.97 -16.89
N HIS A 165 1.16 26.24 -16.38
CA HIS A 165 0.97 27.29 -15.39
C HIS A 165 1.62 26.88 -14.06
N PHE A 166 1.45 25.61 -13.65
CA PHE A 166 1.95 25.10 -12.37
C PHE A 166 3.41 24.67 -12.39
N ALA A 167 3.90 24.11 -13.49
CA ALA A 167 5.29 23.65 -13.61
C ALA A 167 6.30 24.79 -13.37
N LYS A 168 5.93 26.02 -13.76
CA LYS A 168 6.71 27.25 -13.50
C LYS A 168 6.97 27.51 -12.02
N PHE A 169 6.13 26.97 -11.13
CA PHE A 169 6.30 27.11 -9.69
C PHE A 169 7.37 26.20 -9.11
N PHE A 170 7.74 25.11 -9.81
CA PHE A 170 8.59 24.06 -9.24
C PHE A 170 9.87 23.83 -10.05
N ALA A 171 10.26 24.82 -10.88
CA ALA A 171 11.45 24.76 -11.75
C ALA A 171 11.54 23.48 -12.59
N SER A 172 10.39 22.90 -12.96
CA SER A 172 10.33 21.66 -13.70
C SER A 172 9.57 21.84 -15.01
N SER A 173 9.85 21.00 -15.99
CA SER A 173 9.17 20.95 -17.29
C SER A 173 8.08 19.89 -17.32
N GLU A 174 7.18 19.95 -18.31
CA GLU A 174 6.19 18.88 -18.53
C GLU A 174 6.86 17.50 -18.62
N ASP A 175 7.94 17.39 -19.40
CA ASP A 175 8.66 16.13 -19.62
C ASP A 175 9.29 15.54 -18.34
N GLU A 176 9.55 16.38 -17.33
CA GLU A 176 10.25 15.98 -16.09
C GLU A 176 9.31 15.74 -14.89
N SER A 177 8.12 16.33 -14.93
CA SER A 177 7.24 16.49 -13.77
C SER A 177 5.85 15.86 -13.97
N PHE A 178 5.45 15.62 -15.23
CA PHE A 178 4.06 15.33 -15.56
C PHE A 178 3.77 13.84 -15.76
N MET A 179 2.75 13.34 -15.06
CA MET A 179 2.07 12.11 -15.44
C MET A 179 0.75 12.46 -16.14
N LYS A 180 0.69 12.27 -17.46
CA LYS A 180 -0.54 12.50 -18.23
C LYS A 180 -1.67 11.60 -17.74
N VAL A 181 -2.75 12.23 -17.26
CA VAL A 181 -4.00 11.57 -16.90
C VAL A 181 -4.84 11.38 -18.16
N GLY A 182 -4.94 10.13 -18.62
CA GLY A 182 -5.93 9.73 -19.63
C GLY A 182 -7.24 9.29 -18.96
N SER A 183 -8.17 8.74 -19.76
CA SER A 183 -9.45 8.15 -19.31
C SER A 183 -9.35 7.03 -18.25
N HIS A 184 -8.13 6.65 -17.83
CA HIS A 184 -7.83 5.46 -17.04
C HIS A 184 -6.81 5.71 -15.91
N ARG A 185 -6.52 6.95 -15.52
CA ARG A 185 -5.60 7.28 -14.41
C ARG A 185 -6.29 8.20 -13.41
N ASP A 186 -6.96 7.62 -12.41
CA ASP A 186 -7.47 8.35 -11.27
C ASP A 186 -6.39 8.50 -10.19
N THR A 187 -6.69 9.32 -9.18
CA THR A 187 -5.82 9.55 -8.01
C THR A 187 -5.40 8.24 -7.35
N ASP A 188 -6.27 7.23 -7.31
CA ASP A 188 -5.97 5.93 -6.72
C ASP A 188 -4.89 5.19 -7.50
N ARG A 189 -4.97 5.16 -8.83
CA ARG A 189 -3.93 4.55 -9.68
C ARG A 189 -2.58 5.25 -9.57
N LEU A 190 -2.54 6.56 -9.38
CA LEU A 190 -1.29 7.27 -9.12
C LEU A 190 -0.67 6.82 -7.80
N PHE A 191 -1.43 6.83 -6.71
CA PHE A 191 -0.89 6.40 -5.42
C PHE A 191 -0.50 4.92 -5.45
N ALA A 192 -1.18 4.11 -6.29
CA ALA A 192 -0.75 2.75 -6.60
C ALA A 192 0.61 2.69 -7.27
N TRP A 193 0.81 3.51 -8.29
CA TRP A 193 2.06 3.61 -9.00
C TRP A 193 3.21 4.11 -8.11
N VAL A 194 3.01 5.19 -7.35
CA VAL A 194 4.01 5.72 -6.40
C VAL A 194 4.41 4.65 -5.37
N TYR A 195 3.42 3.96 -4.79
CA TYR A 195 3.68 2.92 -3.81
C TYR A 195 4.38 1.71 -4.43
N ALA A 196 4.02 1.31 -5.66
CA ALA A 196 4.67 0.22 -6.38
C ALA A 196 6.15 0.54 -6.65
N HIS A 197 6.48 1.77 -7.07
CA HIS A 197 7.87 2.21 -7.24
C HIS A 197 8.66 2.12 -5.94
N TYR A 198 8.09 2.63 -4.83
CA TYR A 198 8.72 2.54 -3.53
C TYR A 198 8.93 1.09 -3.08
N ALA A 199 7.88 0.27 -3.17
CA ALA A 199 7.94 -1.13 -2.77
C ALA A 199 8.97 -1.90 -3.60
N LEU A 200 9.05 -1.66 -4.91
CA LEU A 200 10.01 -2.30 -5.80
C LEU A 200 11.46 -1.87 -5.50
N ALA A 201 11.68 -0.60 -5.15
CA ALA A 201 12.99 -0.15 -4.66
C ALA A 201 13.41 -0.90 -3.38
N GLN A 202 12.47 -1.09 -2.44
CA GLN A 202 12.72 -1.88 -1.22
C GLN A 202 13.00 -3.35 -1.53
N LEU A 203 12.27 -3.96 -2.47
CA LEU A 203 12.55 -5.33 -2.92
C LEU A 203 13.95 -5.43 -3.55
N ARG A 204 14.36 -4.42 -4.33
CA ARG A 204 15.70 -4.38 -4.93
C ARG A 204 16.81 -4.28 -3.88
N GLU A 205 16.62 -3.46 -2.85
CA GLU A 205 17.55 -3.38 -1.69
C GLU A 205 17.67 -4.75 -1.00
N VAL A 206 16.53 -5.40 -0.70
CA VAL A 206 16.51 -6.75 -0.11
C VAL A 206 17.20 -7.78 -1.00
N ALA A 207 17.01 -7.71 -2.33
CA ALA A 207 17.68 -8.61 -3.27
C ALA A 207 19.22 -8.40 -3.27
N ALA A 208 19.67 -7.15 -3.19
CA ALA A 208 21.09 -6.82 -3.12
C ALA A 208 21.73 -7.33 -1.82
N ASP A 209 21.09 -7.07 -0.68
CA ASP A 209 21.57 -7.46 0.65
C ASP A 209 21.50 -8.98 0.87
N GLY A 210 20.42 -9.60 0.40
CA GLY A 210 20.17 -11.04 0.45
C GLY A 210 20.98 -11.86 -0.56
N ARG A 211 21.84 -11.21 -1.37
CA ARG A 211 22.67 -11.83 -2.42
C ARG A 211 21.84 -12.67 -3.39
N MET A 212 20.80 -12.06 -3.97
CA MET A 212 19.99 -12.63 -5.05
C MET A 212 20.34 -11.97 -6.40
N PRO A 213 21.61 -12.06 -6.89
CA PRO A 213 22.08 -11.29 -8.05
C PRO A 213 21.28 -11.58 -9.31
N ASP A 214 20.83 -12.82 -9.50
CA ASP A 214 20.06 -13.24 -10.68
C ASP A 214 18.68 -12.57 -10.77
N HIS A 215 18.17 -12.02 -9.65
CA HIS A 215 16.87 -11.37 -9.60
C HIS A 215 16.97 -9.87 -9.88
N LEU A 216 18.14 -9.25 -9.67
CA LEU A 216 18.33 -7.80 -9.84
C LEU A 216 18.01 -7.32 -11.27
N PRO A 217 18.47 -7.98 -12.36
CA PRO A 217 18.14 -7.55 -13.72
C PRO A 217 16.63 -7.56 -14.02
N ILE A 218 15.90 -8.52 -13.43
CA ILE A 218 14.44 -8.63 -13.61
C ILE A 218 13.73 -7.50 -12.86
N LEU A 219 14.14 -7.22 -11.61
CA LEU A 219 13.60 -6.10 -10.85
C LEU A 219 13.88 -4.76 -11.55
N ASP A 220 15.10 -4.57 -12.08
CA ASP A 220 15.47 -3.37 -12.85
C ASP A 220 14.64 -3.22 -14.14
N ALA A 221 14.33 -4.33 -14.82
CA ALA A 221 13.43 -4.33 -15.97
C ALA A 221 12.00 -3.89 -15.58
N ILE A 222 11.45 -4.41 -14.48
CA ILE A 222 10.13 -4.01 -13.97
C ILE A 222 10.11 -2.53 -13.54
N ILE A 223 11.20 -2.02 -12.92
CA ILE A 223 11.34 -0.60 -12.57
C ILE A 223 11.29 0.26 -13.85
N THR A 224 12.02 -0.16 -14.88
CA THR A 224 12.08 0.54 -16.16
C THR A 224 10.72 0.56 -16.83
N GLU A 225 10.01 -0.57 -16.82
CA GLU A 225 8.66 -0.70 -17.38
C GLU A 225 7.63 0.18 -16.64
N LEU A 226 7.63 0.16 -15.30
CA LEU A 226 6.75 1.02 -14.50
C LEU A 226 7.01 2.51 -14.75
N SER A 227 8.24 2.88 -15.14
CA SER A 227 8.61 4.26 -15.49
C SER A 227 8.08 4.68 -16.87
N ALA A 228 7.74 3.72 -17.74
CA ALA A 228 7.23 3.93 -19.10
C ALA A 228 5.95 3.08 -19.35
N PRO A 229 4.84 3.39 -18.63
CA PRO A 229 3.68 2.51 -18.49
C PRO A 229 3.04 2.03 -19.80
N THR A 230 2.85 0.72 -19.95
CA THR A 230 2.05 0.09 -21.03
C THR A 230 0.81 -0.61 -20.45
N ARG A 231 -0.36 -0.45 -21.10
CA ARG A 231 -1.70 -0.69 -20.50
C ARG A 231 -1.92 -2.05 -19.79
N SER A 232 -1.30 -3.15 -20.20
CA SER A 232 -1.66 -4.51 -19.71
C SER A 232 -0.80 -5.02 -18.57
N HIS A 233 0.50 -4.71 -18.58
CA HIS A 233 1.44 -5.16 -17.54
C HIS A 233 1.36 -4.28 -16.29
N ASP A 234 1.03 -2.98 -16.46
CA ASP A 234 0.81 -2.04 -15.37
C ASP A 234 -0.19 -2.58 -14.34
N ASP A 235 -1.37 -3.05 -14.78
CA ASP A 235 -2.44 -3.44 -13.84
C ASP A 235 -2.07 -4.69 -13.01
N THR A 236 -1.31 -5.63 -13.58
CA THR A 236 -0.87 -6.82 -12.85
C THR A 236 0.21 -6.48 -11.84
N VAL A 237 1.24 -5.72 -12.24
CA VAL A 237 2.32 -5.29 -11.34
C VAL A 237 1.78 -4.40 -10.22
N LEU A 238 0.96 -3.41 -10.54
CA LEU A 238 0.34 -2.54 -9.55
C LEU A 238 -0.52 -3.33 -8.56
N SER A 239 -1.34 -4.27 -9.04
CA SER A 239 -2.16 -5.10 -8.14
C SER A 239 -1.34 -6.06 -7.29
N PHE A 240 -0.15 -6.49 -7.71
CA PHE A 240 0.72 -7.21 -6.77
C PHE A 240 1.17 -6.36 -5.61
N PHE A 241 1.62 -5.13 -5.87
CA PHE A 241 2.03 -4.23 -4.80
C PHE A 241 0.86 -3.72 -3.95
N ASP A 242 -0.35 -3.63 -4.52
CA ASP A 242 -1.53 -3.19 -3.78
C ASP A 242 -2.26 -4.31 -3.02
N ASP A 243 -2.37 -5.51 -3.60
CA ASP A 243 -3.21 -6.61 -3.09
C ASP A 243 -2.40 -7.78 -2.55
N PHE A 244 -1.35 -8.18 -3.27
CA PHE A 244 -0.58 -9.36 -2.91
C PHE A 244 0.42 -9.08 -1.79
N LEU A 245 1.39 -8.20 -2.04
CA LEU A 245 2.55 -7.99 -1.16
C LEU A 245 2.16 -7.57 0.26
N PRO A 246 1.23 -6.62 0.48
CA PRO A 246 0.78 -6.24 1.81
C PRO A 246 0.12 -7.40 2.57
N THR A 247 -0.65 -8.23 1.86
CA THR A 247 -1.31 -9.40 2.45
C THR A 247 -0.31 -10.50 2.75
N TRP A 248 0.63 -10.77 1.84
CA TRP A 248 1.72 -11.72 2.03
C TRP A 248 2.56 -11.38 3.26
N SER A 249 3.01 -10.13 3.39
CA SER A 249 3.82 -9.71 4.54
C SER A 249 3.09 -9.91 5.88
N ARG A 250 1.77 -9.64 5.92
CA ARG A 250 0.93 -9.93 7.08
C ARG A 250 0.87 -11.42 7.39
N LEU A 251 0.66 -12.26 6.37
CA LEU A 251 0.60 -13.72 6.52
C LEU A 251 1.92 -14.29 7.05
N CYS A 252 3.06 -13.85 6.51
CA CYS A 252 4.37 -14.23 7.02
C CYS A 252 4.57 -13.80 8.48
N THR A 253 4.10 -12.61 8.85
CA THR A 253 4.24 -12.12 10.22
C THR A 253 3.34 -12.89 11.19
N ILE A 254 2.10 -13.20 10.80
CA ILE A 254 1.18 -14.06 11.58
C ILE A 254 1.76 -15.46 11.76
N ALA A 255 2.38 -16.00 10.71
CA ALA A 255 3.06 -17.29 10.73
C ALA A 255 4.39 -17.28 11.51
N GLY A 256 4.84 -16.12 12.01
CA GLY A 256 6.09 -15.97 12.76
C GLY A 256 7.35 -16.03 11.89
N ILE A 257 7.21 -15.99 10.56
CA ILE A 257 8.35 -15.97 9.62
C ILE A 257 9.08 -14.63 9.68
N THR A 258 8.33 -13.54 9.69
CA THR A 258 8.88 -12.20 9.94
C THR A 258 8.44 -11.77 11.33
N THR A 259 9.34 -11.20 12.11
CA THR A 259 9.02 -10.71 13.46
C THR A 259 9.20 -9.20 13.52
N PHE A 260 8.27 -8.52 14.20
CA PHE A 260 8.35 -7.08 14.44
C PHE A 260 8.26 -6.82 15.94
N LYS A 261 9.20 -6.01 16.43
CA LYS A 261 9.27 -5.63 17.85
C LYS A 261 7.95 -5.01 18.29
N GLY A 262 7.44 -5.48 19.42
CA GLY A 262 6.25 -4.93 20.07
C GLY A 262 4.92 -5.43 19.53
N ILE A 263 4.87 -6.29 18.50
CA ILE A 263 3.60 -6.79 17.93
C ILE A 263 3.51 -8.29 18.09
N ALA A 264 2.43 -8.75 18.71
CA ALA A 264 2.14 -10.17 18.76
C ALA A 264 1.52 -10.63 17.42
N PRO A 265 2.02 -11.73 16.81
CA PRO A 265 1.54 -12.22 15.51
C PRO A 265 0.02 -12.32 15.37
N HIS A 266 -0.67 -12.78 16.42
CA HIS A 266 -2.13 -12.95 16.44
C HIS A 266 -2.94 -11.64 16.45
N ARG A 267 -2.28 -10.48 16.60
CA ARG A 267 -2.94 -9.15 16.60
C ARG A 267 -2.91 -8.46 15.24
N ILE A 268 -2.32 -9.10 14.23
CA ILE A 268 -2.20 -8.52 12.89
C ILE A 268 -3.53 -8.72 12.14
N PRO A 269 -4.21 -7.63 11.74
CA PRO A 269 -5.49 -7.73 11.05
C PRO A 269 -5.29 -8.07 9.57
N LEU A 270 -6.03 -9.06 9.08
CA LEU A 270 -6.06 -9.42 7.66
C LEU A 270 -7.20 -8.74 6.88
N GLY A 271 -8.21 -8.22 7.57
CA GLY A 271 -9.41 -7.66 6.95
C GLY A 271 -9.20 -6.31 6.25
N PRO A 272 -8.71 -5.26 6.92
CA PRO A 272 -8.50 -3.97 6.26
C PRO A 272 -7.44 -4.11 5.16
N ARG A 273 -7.82 -3.83 3.91
CA ARG A 273 -6.95 -3.96 2.73
C ARG A 273 -5.72 -3.08 2.84
N ASP A 274 -5.89 -1.84 3.30
CA ASP A 274 -4.82 -0.85 3.42
C ASP A 274 -3.90 -1.06 4.64
N TRP A 275 -4.20 -2.02 5.53
CA TRP A 275 -3.28 -2.33 6.62
C TRP A 275 -2.08 -3.09 6.07
N HIS A 276 -0.87 -2.62 6.38
CA HIS A 276 0.34 -3.34 6.00
C HIS A 276 1.44 -3.21 7.06
N ILE A 277 2.44 -4.07 6.90
CA ILE A 277 3.71 -4.01 7.59
C ILE A 277 4.64 -3.09 6.79
N PRO A 278 5.14 -1.97 7.37
CA PRO A 278 6.10 -1.09 6.68
C PRO A 278 7.31 -1.86 6.12
N PHE A 279 7.77 -1.45 4.94
CA PHE A 279 8.90 -2.10 4.27
C PHE A 279 10.25 -1.67 4.85
N GLU A 280 10.36 -0.42 5.30
CA GLU A 280 11.57 0.08 5.95
C GLU A 280 11.99 -0.77 7.14
N THR A 281 13.23 -1.24 7.10
CA THR A 281 13.97 -1.66 8.29
C THR A 281 14.38 -0.42 9.06
N TYR A 282 13.74 -0.17 10.21
CA TYR A 282 14.02 1.01 11.04
C TYR A 282 15.53 1.19 11.31
N GLY A 283 16.04 2.38 11.00
CA GLY A 283 17.46 2.69 10.93
C GLY A 283 18.27 2.59 12.24
N SER A 284 19.53 2.18 12.02
CA SER A 284 20.78 2.45 12.75
C SER A 284 20.96 2.08 14.22
N ALA A 285 19.95 1.69 14.99
CA ALA A 285 20.14 1.31 16.40
C ALA A 285 19.60 -0.07 16.80
N ASP A 286 18.62 -0.61 16.06
CA ASP A 286 18.13 -1.98 16.25
C ASP A 286 18.63 -2.84 15.07
N PRO A 287 19.04 -4.10 15.30
CA PRO A 287 19.59 -4.96 14.26
C PRO A 287 18.60 -5.09 13.10
N VAL A 288 19.14 -5.07 11.87
CA VAL A 288 18.41 -5.27 10.61
C VAL A 288 17.37 -6.37 10.80
N ILE A 289 16.09 -5.98 10.82
CA ILE A 289 15.00 -6.95 10.86
C ILE A 289 15.10 -7.72 9.54
N SER A 290 15.52 -8.99 9.61
CA SER A 290 15.51 -9.86 8.44
C SER A 290 14.11 -9.84 7.82
N ARG A 291 14.02 -9.61 6.50
CA ARG A 291 12.77 -9.54 5.73
C ARG A 291 12.58 -10.75 4.81
N PRO A 292 12.45 -11.97 5.39
CA PRO A 292 12.26 -13.19 4.60
C PRO A 292 10.96 -13.16 3.78
N ASP A 293 9.94 -12.43 4.26
CA ASP A 293 8.71 -12.17 3.51
C ASP A 293 8.98 -11.46 2.19
N LEU A 294 9.83 -10.42 2.18
CA LEU A 294 10.19 -9.67 0.98
C LEU A 294 11.08 -10.49 0.04
N ALA A 295 12.08 -11.21 0.59
CA ALA A 295 12.93 -12.13 -0.18
C ALA A 295 12.10 -13.17 -0.96
N THR A 296 11.06 -13.70 -0.30
CA THR A 296 10.18 -14.69 -0.91
C THR A 296 9.25 -14.06 -1.97
N ALA A 297 8.74 -12.85 -1.69
CA ALA A 297 7.96 -12.11 -2.67
C ALA A 297 8.77 -11.76 -3.93
N ILE A 298 10.07 -11.48 -3.81
CA ILE A 298 10.98 -11.29 -4.95
C ILE A 298 11.04 -12.53 -5.83
N ARG A 299 11.11 -13.74 -5.24
CA ARG A 299 11.14 -14.98 -6.03
C ARG A 299 9.85 -15.19 -6.82
N LEU A 300 8.70 -14.90 -6.21
CA LEU A 300 7.42 -14.94 -6.90
C LEU A 300 7.35 -13.87 -8.00
N LEU A 301 7.79 -12.65 -7.72
CA LEU A 301 7.85 -11.56 -8.68
C LEU A 301 8.80 -11.82 -9.85
N CYS A 302 9.95 -12.41 -9.61
CA CYS A 302 10.87 -12.74 -10.69
C CYS A 302 10.56 -14.08 -11.38
N SER A 303 9.53 -14.82 -10.94
CA SER A 303 9.15 -16.07 -11.58
C SER A 303 8.53 -15.90 -12.97
N GLN A 304 8.28 -14.67 -13.44
CA GLN A 304 7.63 -14.37 -14.72
C GLN A 304 6.16 -14.83 -14.83
N ALA A 305 5.50 -15.15 -13.72
CA ALA A 305 4.07 -15.50 -13.72
C ALA A 305 3.19 -14.38 -14.35
N TRP A 306 3.64 -13.13 -14.38
CA TRP A 306 2.92 -11.93 -14.82
C TRP A 306 2.31 -11.98 -16.22
N ASP A 307 2.92 -12.74 -17.13
CA ASP A 307 2.47 -12.87 -18.52
C ASP A 307 1.30 -13.86 -18.66
N ASN A 308 1.04 -14.66 -17.63
CA ASN A 308 0.04 -15.72 -17.62
C ASN A 308 -1.30 -15.25 -17.04
N GLY A 309 -1.66 -13.97 -17.17
CA GLY A 309 -3.02 -13.49 -16.86
C GLY A 309 -3.46 -13.50 -15.38
N TRP A 310 -2.56 -13.75 -14.43
CA TRP A 310 -2.88 -13.75 -13.00
C TRP A 310 -3.41 -12.40 -12.52
N ARG A 311 -4.35 -12.44 -11.56
CA ARG A 311 -4.96 -11.28 -10.92
C ARG A 311 -4.89 -11.42 -9.40
N PHE A 312 -4.64 -10.32 -8.71
CA PHE A 312 -4.51 -10.30 -7.24
C PHE A 312 -5.69 -9.61 -6.54
N LYS A 313 -6.41 -8.73 -7.25
CA LYS A 313 -7.45 -7.87 -6.68
C LYS A 313 -8.64 -8.62 -6.08
N GLN A 314 -9.07 -9.70 -6.74
CA GLN A 314 -10.21 -10.51 -6.28
C GLN A 314 -9.86 -11.28 -5.01
N PHE A 315 -8.63 -11.80 -4.92
CA PHE A 315 -8.18 -12.62 -3.81
C PHE A 315 -6.83 -12.09 -3.29
N PRO A 316 -6.81 -11.02 -2.48
CA PRO A 316 -5.57 -10.43 -1.99
C PRO A 316 -4.69 -11.46 -1.30
N GLY A 317 -3.39 -11.51 -1.65
CA GLY A 317 -2.45 -12.52 -1.16
C GLY A 317 -2.49 -13.87 -1.88
N ALA A 318 -3.35 -14.05 -2.89
CA ALA A 318 -3.41 -15.24 -3.75
C ALA A 318 -3.30 -14.87 -5.24
N LEU A 319 -3.05 -15.86 -6.10
CA LEU A 319 -3.01 -15.67 -7.54
C LEU A 319 -4.28 -16.29 -8.15
N TRP A 320 -5.07 -15.47 -8.85
CA TRP A 320 -6.30 -15.90 -9.50
C TRP A 320 -6.20 -15.84 -11.00
N HIS A 321 -6.53 -16.94 -11.67
CA HIS A 321 -6.57 -17.02 -13.11
C HIS A 321 -8.02 -17.03 -13.61
N PRO A 322 -8.52 -15.91 -14.18
CA PRO A 322 -9.94 -15.75 -14.48
C PRO A 322 -10.47 -16.65 -15.61
N SER A 323 -9.61 -17.10 -16.54
CA SER A 323 -10.05 -17.94 -17.68
C SER A 323 -10.06 -19.43 -17.35
N THR A 324 -9.17 -19.90 -16.48
CA THR A 324 -9.14 -21.32 -16.03
C THR A 324 -9.91 -21.54 -14.73
N TYR A 325 -10.29 -20.46 -14.04
CA TYR A 325 -10.90 -20.46 -12.71
C TYR A 325 -10.03 -21.11 -11.62
N GLN A 326 -8.72 -20.97 -11.77
CA GLN A 326 -7.71 -21.53 -10.90
C GLN A 326 -7.28 -20.50 -9.84
N LEU A 327 -7.24 -20.93 -8.58
CA LEU A 327 -6.72 -20.15 -7.46
C LEU A 327 -5.45 -20.80 -6.93
N VAL A 328 -4.33 -20.10 -6.96
CA VAL A 328 -3.11 -20.50 -6.25
C VAL A 328 -3.09 -19.77 -4.91
N VAL A 329 -2.94 -20.51 -3.82
CA VAL A 329 -2.85 -19.99 -2.45
C VAL A 329 -1.41 -20.14 -1.96
N PRO A 330 -0.64 -19.04 -1.94
CA PRO A 330 0.69 -19.03 -1.35
C PRO A 330 0.59 -19.16 0.16
N LEU A 331 1.41 -20.05 0.73
CA LEU A 331 1.43 -20.33 2.15
C LEU A 331 2.85 -20.20 2.69
N PRO A 332 3.06 -19.35 3.71
CA PRO A 332 4.36 -19.19 4.34
C PRO A 332 4.81 -20.49 5.02
N PHE A 333 6.06 -20.91 4.79
CA PHE A 333 6.72 -21.93 5.60
C PHE A 333 8.14 -21.50 6.02
N GLY A 334 8.57 -21.95 7.20
CA GLY A 334 9.88 -21.64 7.79
C GLY A 334 10.43 -22.83 8.58
N ASP A 335 11.53 -22.60 9.32
CA ASP A 335 12.14 -23.63 10.17
C ASP A 335 11.19 -24.06 11.29
N LYS A 336 11.02 -25.39 11.46
CA LYS A 336 10.15 -26.00 12.47
C LYS A 336 10.41 -25.50 13.89
N ALA A 337 11.64 -25.13 14.22
CA ALA A 337 11.99 -24.60 15.55
C ALA A 337 11.38 -23.20 15.83
N LEU A 338 11.04 -22.46 14.77
CA LEU A 338 10.42 -21.13 14.83
C LEU A 338 8.90 -21.18 14.65
N MET A 339 8.32 -22.35 14.39
CA MET A 339 6.91 -22.47 13.99
C MET A 339 6.10 -23.41 14.91
N PRO A 340 5.48 -22.89 15.98
CA PRO A 340 4.54 -23.70 16.77
C PRO A 340 3.19 -23.93 16.06
N VAL A 341 2.85 -23.15 15.01
CA VAL A 341 1.48 -23.15 14.46
C VAL A 341 1.43 -22.83 12.95
N ASN A 342 1.68 -23.82 12.08
CA ASN A 342 1.22 -23.78 10.68
C ASN A 342 -0.26 -24.15 10.63
N THR A 343 -1.13 -23.29 11.19
CA THR A 343 -2.57 -23.54 11.14
C THR A 343 -3.22 -22.64 10.12
N LEU A 344 -4.16 -23.22 9.38
CA LEU A 344 -5.14 -22.49 8.58
C LEU A 344 -5.85 -21.35 9.33
N ALA A 345 -5.79 -21.33 10.67
CA ALA A 345 -6.29 -20.20 11.45
C ALA A 345 -5.64 -18.88 11.02
N ALA A 346 -4.38 -18.91 10.57
CA ALA A 346 -3.68 -17.73 10.07
C ALA A 346 -4.34 -17.14 8.81
N ILE A 347 -4.89 -17.98 7.91
CA ILE A 347 -5.53 -17.50 6.66
C ILE A 347 -7.05 -17.45 6.77
N LYS A 348 -7.66 -17.96 7.84
CA LYS A 348 -9.12 -18.06 7.99
C LYS A 348 -9.85 -16.71 7.79
N PRO A 349 -9.41 -15.58 8.39
CA PRO A 349 -10.06 -14.30 8.15
C PRO A 349 -10.04 -13.89 6.67
N LEU A 350 -8.93 -14.18 5.98
CA LEU A 350 -8.78 -13.89 4.55
C LEU A 350 -9.74 -14.74 3.71
N LEU A 351 -9.90 -16.03 4.04
CA LEU A 351 -10.88 -16.91 3.39
C LEU A 351 -12.33 -16.43 3.58
N GLU A 352 -12.67 -15.88 4.74
CA GLU A 352 -14.00 -15.33 5.01
C GLU A 352 -14.28 -14.08 4.18
N ASP A 353 -13.28 -13.24 3.96
CA ASP A 353 -13.39 -12.08 3.08
C ASP A 353 -13.46 -12.49 1.59
N TRP A 354 -12.66 -13.48 1.18
CA TRP A 354 -12.71 -14.04 -0.18
C TRP A 354 -14.08 -14.63 -0.51
N ARG A 355 -14.75 -15.29 0.45
CA ARG A 355 -16.11 -15.85 0.26
C ARG A 355 -17.16 -14.81 -0.12
N ARG A 356 -16.92 -13.52 0.16
CA ARG A 356 -17.83 -12.44 -0.22
C ARG A 356 -17.62 -11.97 -1.66
N GLN A 357 -16.58 -12.45 -2.33
CA GLN A 357 -16.27 -12.08 -3.71
C GLN A 357 -17.13 -12.87 -4.68
N PRO A 358 -17.72 -12.24 -5.72
CA PRO A 358 -18.54 -12.92 -6.72
C PRO A 358 -17.83 -14.09 -7.42
N GLU A 359 -16.51 -13.99 -7.60
CA GLU A 359 -15.68 -14.96 -8.27
C GLU A 359 -15.41 -16.21 -7.42
N PHE A 360 -15.62 -16.14 -6.10
CA PHE A 360 -15.32 -17.25 -5.19
C PHE A 360 -16.07 -18.54 -5.57
N ALA A 361 -17.33 -18.40 -5.99
CA ALA A 361 -18.16 -19.53 -6.43
C ALA A 361 -17.70 -20.16 -7.76
N ARG A 362 -16.83 -19.48 -8.51
CA ARG A 362 -16.34 -19.95 -9.82
C ARG A 362 -15.06 -20.78 -9.69
N ILE A 363 -14.38 -20.73 -8.55
CA ILE A 363 -13.12 -21.46 -8.31
C ILE A 363 -13.37 -22.96 -8.47
N ASN A 364 -12.71 -23.57 -9.46
CA ASN A 364 -12.81 -25.00 -9.74
C ASN A 364 -11.53 -25.78 -9.38
N GLN A 365 -10.41 -25.08 -9.19
CA GLN A 365 -9.11 -25.65 -8.87
C GLN A 365 -8.39 -24.76 -7.84
N VAL A 366 -7.82 -25.37 -6.79
CA VAL A 366 -7.09 -24.68 -5.73
C VAL A 366 -5.70 -25.28 -5.58
N GLN A 367 -4.66 -24.59 -6.00
CA GLN A 367 -3.28 -25.06 -5.84
C GLN A 367 -2.63 -24.43 -4.63
N ILE A 368 -1.76 -25.19 -3.96
CA ILE A 368 -1.00 -24.72 -2.81
C ILE A 368 0.42 -24.44 -3.27
N LEU A 369 0.89 -23.23 -3.02
CA LEU A 369 2.27 -22.83 -3.27
C LEU A 369 2.95 -22.58 -1.91
N LEU A 370 3.68 -23.56 -1.42
CA LEU A 370 4.47 -23.42 -0.20
C LEU A 370 5.71 -22.56 -0.51
N LEU A 371 5.81 -21.41 0.16
CA LEU A 371 6.86 -20.41 -0.04
C LEU A 371 7.59 -20.09 1.27
N GLY A 372 8.92 -20.18 1.25
CA GLY A 372 9.79 -19.94 2.40
C GLY A 372 11.03 -19.13 2.03
N PHE A 373 11.81 -18.76 3.05
CA PHE A 373 12.94 -17.82 2.90
C PHE A 373 13.93 -18.20 1.80
N LEU A 374 14.26 -19.50 1.70
CA LEU A 374 15.23 -19.99 0.74
C LEU A 374 14.60 -20.25 -0.65
N GLY A 375 13.27 -20.32 -0.79
CA GLY A 375 12.62 -20.75 -2.03
C GLY A 375 11.25 -21.42 -1.83
N ASP A 376 10.90 -22.34 -2.73
CA ASP A 376 9.70 -23.17 -2.59
C ASP A 376 9.97 -24.43 -1.75
N HIS A 377 8.94 -25.26 -1.58
CA HIS A 377 9.00 -26.48 -0.77
C HIS A 377 10.09 -27.50 -1.17
N ARG A 378 10.76 -27.36 -2.32
CA ARG A 378 11.86 -28.28 -2.71
C ARG A 378 13.02 -28.30 -1.73
N GLN A 379 13.08 -27.32 -0.84
CA GLN A 379 14.06 -27.24 0.24
C GLN A 379 13.65 -27.98 1.51
N LEU A 380 12.40 -28.44 1.57
CA LEU A 380 11.91 -29.33 2.60
C LEU A 380 12.16 -30.78 2.18
N LEU A 381 12.26 -31.66 3.18
CA LEU A 381 12.13 -33.10 2.92
C LEU A 381 10.73 -33.36 2.35
N ALA A 382 10.62 -34.20 1.31
CA ALA A 382 9.36 -34.48 0.62
C ALA A 382 8.20 -34.81 1.59
N GLN A 383 8.46 -35.68 2.58
CA GLN A 383 7.48 -36.05 3.61
C GLN A 383 6.98 -34.86 4.44
N GLN A 384 7.82 -33.84 4.65
CA GLN A 384 7.44 -32.63 5.38
C GLN A 384 6.61 -31.70 4.51
N ALA A 385 6.99 -31.52 3.24
CA ALA A 385 6.22 -30.74 2.27
C ALA A 385 4.82 -31.34 2.07
N GLU A 386 4.74 -32.66 1.90
CA GLU A 386 3.49 -33.39 1.73
C GLU A 386 2.59 -33.29 2.98
N ALA A 387 3.16 -33.51 4.18
CA ALA A 387 2.39 -33.39 5.43
C ALA A 387 1.83 -31.97 5.63
N LEU A 388 2.61 -30.94 5.31
CA LEU A 388 2.13 -29.54 5.34
C LEU A 388 1.03 -29.32 4.31
N ALA A 389 1.26 -29.72 3.06
CA ALA A 389 0.29 -29.56 1.97
C ALA A 389 -1.03 -30.27 2.28
N GLN A 390 -1.00 -31.50 2.80
CA GLN A 390 -2.19 -32.25 3.21
C GLN A 390 -2.93 -31.57 4.37
N GLY A 391 -2.20 -31.04 5.36
CA GLY A 391 -2.77 -30.28 6.47
C GLY A 391 -3.53 -29.04 5.98
N TYR A 392 -2.92 -28.26 5.08
CA TYR A 392 -3.55 -27.10 4.45
C TYR A 392 -4.73 -27.49 3.56
N ALA A 393 -4.56 -28.48 2.67
CA ALA A 393 -5.62 -28.94 1.78
C ALA A 393 -6.86 -29.39 2.56
N SER A 394 -6.68 -30.14 3.65
CA SER A 394 -7.77 -30.60 4.52
C SER A 394 -8.56 -29.45 5.14
N GLY A 395 -7.89 -28.35 5.51
CA GLY A 395 -8.58 -27.17 6.00
C GLY A 395 -9.23 -26.35 4.91
N LEU A 396 -8.53 -26.11 3.79
CA LEU A 396 -9.04 -25.37 2.64
C LEU A 396 -10.28 -26.05 2.05
N ALA A 397 -10.34 -27.38 2.03
CA ALA A 397 -11.50 -28.14 1.56
C ALA A 397 -12.81 -27.81 2.27
N ARG A 398 -12.75 -27.44 3.56
CA ARG A 398 -13.93 -26.96 4.30
C ARG A 398 -14.43 -25.60 3.79
N HIS A 399 -13.55 -24.86 3.12
CA HIS A 399 -13.84 -23.52 2.62
C HIS A 399 -14.22 -23.46 1.15
N PHE A 400 -13.74 -24.40 0.33
CA PHE A 400 -14.02 -24.52 -1.09
C PHE A 400 -14.74 -25.84 -1.41
N PRO A 401 -16.02 -26.03 -1.03
CA PRO A 401 -16.70 -27.33 -1.14
C PRO A 401 -16.96 -27.77 -2.60
N VAL A 402 -16.97 -26.83 -3.55
CA VAL A 402 -17.12 -27.11 -4.99
C VAL A 402 -15.80 -27.66 -5.58
N ALA A 403 -14.67 -27.31 -4.96
CA ALA A 403 -13.38 -27.90 -5.24
C ALA A 403 -13.33 -29.30 -4.60
N ARG A 404 -13.75 -30.34 -5.33
CA ARG A 404 -13.81 -31.73 -4.82
C ARG A 404 -12.42 -32.18 -4.37
N LEU A 405 -12.31 -32.77 -3.18
CA LEU A 405 -11.06 -33.33 -2.65
C LEU A 405 -10.48 -34.42 -3.58
N GLY A 406 -9.47 -34.06 -4.37
CA GLY A 406 -8.54 -35.01 -4.99
C GLY A 406 -7.29 -35.13 -4.11
N ALA A 407 -6.69 -36.32 -4.05
CA ALA A 407 -5.45 -36.54 -3.31
C ALA A 407 -4.34 -35.57 -3.78
N VAL A 408 -3.54 -35.07 -2.83
CA VAL A 408 -2.32 -34.32 -3.12
C VAL A 408 -1.30 -35.35 -3.66
N SER A 409 -1.12 -35.43 -4.96
CA SER A 409 -0.16 -36.35 -5.60
C SER A 409 0.80 -35.55 -6.49
N GLU A 410 2.10 -35.79 -6.34
CA GLU A 410 3.14 -35.32 -7.28
C GLU A 410 3.24 -36.24 -8.51
N THR A 411 2.64 -37.44 -8.48
CA THR A 411 2.99 -38.55 -9.37
C THR A 411 1.92 -38.96 -10.37
N ASP A 412 0.71 -38.41 -10.31
CA ASP A 412 -0.34 -38.68 -11.30
C ASP A 412 -0.55 -37.50 -12.23
N ASN A 413 -0.44 -37.75 -13.54
CA ASN A 413 -0.71 -36.81 -14.65
C ASN A 413 -2.17 -36.31 -14.74
N THR A 414 -2.94 -36.46 -13.66
CA THR A 414 -4.28 -35.89 -13.52
C THR A 414 -4.23 -34.95 -12.31
N PRO A 415 -4.20 -33.62 -12.50
CA PRO A 415 -4.07 -32.70 -11.38
C PRO A 415 -5.27 -32.87 -10.45
N GLY A 416 -5.00 -33.39 -9.25
CA GLY A 416 -5.94 -33.29 -8.14
C GLY A 416 -6.32 -31.82 -7.93
N ILE A 417 -7.55 -31.58 -7.51
CA ILE A 417 -8.07 -30.21 -7.31
C ILE A 417 -7.28 -29.43 -6.25
N TYR A 418 -6.58 -30.15 -5.35
CA TYR A 418 -5.52 -29.63 -4.50
C TYR A 418 -4.17 -30.22 -4.93
N SER A 419 -3.37 -29.44 -5.64
CA SER A 419 -2.01 -29.83 -5.99
C SER A 419 -1.00 -28.92 -5.29
N LEU A 420 0.03 -29.51 -4.70
CA LEU A 420 1.22 -28.78 -4.32
C LEU A 420 1.97 -28.42 -5.61
N ILE A 421 2.31 -27.14 -5.78
CA ILE A 421 3.06 -26.67 -6.95
C ILE A 421 4.36 -25.99 -6.53
N THR A 422 5.31 -25.98 -7.46
CA THR A 422 6.59 -25.26 -7.37
C THR A 422 6.49 -23.91 -8.07
N LEU A 423 7.49 -23.05 -7.83
CA LEU A 423 7.60 -21.80 -8.57
C LEU A 423 7.82 -22.03 -10.08
N ASP A 424 8.46 -23.14 -10.48
CA ASP A 424 8.70 -23.44 -11.89
C ASP A 424 7.42 -23.90 -12.60
N GLN A 425 6.62 -24.76 -11.96
CA GLN A 425 5.31 -25.17 -12.48
C GLN A 425 4.34 -23.99 -12.60
N LEU A 426 4.45 -22.98 -11.73
CA LEU A 426 3.66 -21.75 -11.84
C LEU A 426 3.99 -20.96 -13.13
N LYS A 427 5.25 -21.00 -13.60
CA LYS A 427 5.66 -20.34 -14.85
C LYS A 427 5.08 -21.05 -16.08
N GLU A 428 5.01 -22.36 -16.00
CA GLU A 428 4.55 -23.23 -17.10
C GLU A 428 3.03 -23.27 -17.24
N ALA A 429 2.28 -22.87 -16.20
CA ALA A 429 0.83 -22.74 -16.23
C ALA A 429 0.42 -21.55 -17.12
N LYS A 430 0.10 -21.84 -18.39
CA LYS A 430 -0.43 -20.90 -19.39
C LYS A 430 -1.95 -20.98 -19.51
#